data_AF-A0A1I1EWK3-F1
#
_entry.id   AF-A0A1I1EWK3-F1
#
_cell.length_a   1.000
_cell.length_b   1.000
_cell.length_c   1.000
_cell.angle_alpha   90.00
_cell.angle_beta   90.00
_cell.angle_gamma   90.00
#
_symmetry.space_group_name_H-M   'P 1'
#
loop_
_entity.id
_entity.type
_entity.pdbx_description
1 polymer ?
#
loop_
_entity_poly.entity_id
_entity_poly.type
_entity_poly.pdbx_seq_one_letter_code
_entity_poly.pdbx_strand_id
1 'polypeptide(L)'
;MTPNIPADFPREPYPGAIPGAQSKFIARKIDGRFVVGLTDEELQERYDVCVELIQQLIPYCVNKQRDNPAWTTADILLRVADGVTSQGWGQTPPEIDWIVGRIADELGWPRLGIKARVR
;
A
#
# COMPACT_ATOMS: atom_id res chain seq x y z
N MET A 1 15.73 -16.84 8.26
CA MET A 1 15.81 -15.41 8.63
C MET A 1 14.40 -14.89 8.66
N THR A 2 13.91 -14.38 9.78
CA THR A 2 12.60 -13.72 9.81
C THR A 2 12.69 -12.46 8.95
N PRO A 3 11.83 -12.29 7.93
CA PRO A 3 11.84 -11.10 7.09
C PRO A 3 11.64 -9.85 7.93
N ASN A 4 12.44 -8.80 7.71
CA ASN A 4 12.40 -7.54 8.47
C ASN A 4 11.26 -6.64 7.95
N ILE A 5 10.05 -7.19 7.87
CA ILE A 5 8.85 -6.50 7.39
C ILE A 5 8.16 -5.87 8.60
N PRO A 6 7.90 -4.55 8.60
CA PRO A 6 7.21 -3.86 9.67
C PRO A 6 5.86 -4.52 10.04
N ALA A 7 5.50 -4.45 11.33
CA ALA A 7 4.24 -5.01 11.82
C ALA A 7 3.00 -4.35 11.20
N ASP A 8 3.10 -3.09 10.77
CA ASP A 8 2.03 -2.31 10.15
C ASP A 8 1.91 -2.50 8.62
N PHE A 9 2.80 -3.28 7.98
CA PHE A 9 2.66 -3.62 6.57
C PHE A 9 1.47 -4.59 6.37
N PRO A 10 0.60 -4.36 5.37
CA PRO A 10 -0.56 -5.21 5.11
C PRO A 10 -0.15 -6.63 4.71
N ARG A 11 -0.72 -7.62 5.41
CA ARG A 11 -0.47 -9.07 5.16
C ARG A 11 -1.62 -9.78 4.46
N GLU A 12 -2.78 -9.14 4.40
CA GLU A 12 -3.99 -9.66 3.74
C GLU A 12 -4.30 -8.81 2.50
N PRO A 13 -3.92 -9.26 1.30
CA PRO A 13 -4.13 -8.49 0.07
C PRO A 13 -5.61 -8.37 -0.32
N TYR A 14 -6.47 -9.25 0.20
CA TYR A 14 -7.91 -9.29 -0.10
C TYR A 14 -8.72 -9.55 1.18
N PRO A 15 -8.98 -8.53 2.01
CA PRO A 15 -9.90 -8.67 3.13
C PRO A 15 -11.29 -8.99 2.55
N GLY A 16 -11.74 -10.23 2.73
CA GLY A 16 -12.78 -10.84 1.89
C GLY A 16 -14.09 -10.04 1.79
N ALA A 17 -14.62 -9.99 0.56
CA ALA A 17 -16.03 -9.70 0.30
C ALA A 17 -16.53 -10.61 -0.83
N ILE A 18 -16.98 -11.82 -0.48
CA ILE A 18 -18.08 -12.47 -1.22
C ILE A 18 -19.29 -12.43 -0.29
N PRO A 19 -20.33 -11.61 -0.58
CA PRO A 19 -21.59 -11.70 0.12
C PRO A 19 -22.29 -12.99 -0.33
N GLY A 20 -22.39 -13.96 0.58
CA GLY A 20 -23.12 -15.20 0.38
C GLY A 20 -22.34 -16.41 0.90
N ALA A 21 -22.77 -16.91 2.07
CA ALA A 21 -22.55 -18.24 2.63
C ALA A 21 -21.27 -18.99 2.22
N GLN A 22 -20.41 -19.23 3.22
CA GLN A 22 -19.09 -19.89 3.19
C GLN A 22 -17.93 -18.93 2.96
N SER A 23 -17.13 -18.70 4.02
CA SER A 23 -15.77 -18.18 3.92
C SER A 23 -14.96 -19.15 3.05
N LYS A 24 -15.00 -18.96 1.74
CA LYS A 24 -14.16 -19.71 0.81
C LYS A 24 -12.74 -19.18 0.98
N PHE A 25 -12.05 -19.69 1.98
CA PHE A 25 -10.61 -19.52 2.11
C PHE A 25 -9.99 -19.94 0.77
N ILE A 26 -9.35 -19.01 0.07
CA ILE A 26 -8.60 -19.32 -1.15
C ILE A 26 -7.33 -20.01 -0.68
N ALA A 27 -7.44 -21.30 -0.34
CA ALA A 27 -6.33 -22.14 0.03
C ALA A 27 -5.67 -22.65 -1.26
N ARG A 28 -4.42 -22.29 -1.50
CA ARG A 28 -3.61 -22.88 -2.58
C ARG A 28 -2.82 -24.04 -2.01
N LYS A 29 -2.78 -25.17 -2.73
CA LYS A 29 -1.97 -26.31 -2.33
C LYS A 29 -0.57 -26.16 -2.93
N ILE A 30 0.42 -25.86 -2.11
CA ILE A 30 1.85 -25.77 -2.48
C ILE A 30 2.59 -26.88 -1.70
N ASP A 31 3.34 -27.74 -2.40
CA ASP A 31 4.08 -28.87 -1.82
C ASP A 31 3.27 -29.75 -0.84
N GLY A 32 2.01 -30.00 -1.17
CA GLY A 32 1.13 -30.83 -0.33
C GLY A 32 0.49 -30.11 0.85
N ARG A 33 0.83 -28.85 1.11
CA ARG A 33 0.29 -28.02 2.20
C ARG A 33 -0.70 -26.99 1.67
N PHE A 34 -1.79 -26.77 2.42
CA PHE A 34 -2.73 -25.70 2.13
C PHE A 34 -2.17 -24.40 2.71
N VAL A 35 -1.81 -23.46 1.84
CA VAL A 35 -1.39 -22.10 2.20
C VAL A 35 -2.62 -21.20 2.12
N VAL A 36 -2.89 -20.48 3.21
CA VAL A 36 -3.92 -19.45 3.31
C VAL A 36 -3.20 -18.11 3.47
N GLY A 37 -3.50 -17.13 2.60
CA GLY A 37 -2.78 -15.85 2.58
C GLY A 37 -1.49 -15.90 1.76
N LEU A 38 -0.67 -14.86 1.88
CA LEU A 38 0.65 -14.77 1.23
C LEU A 38 1.65 -15.69 1.93
N THR A 39 2.54 -16.33 1.19
CA THR A 39 3.75 -16.94 1.76
C THR A 39 4.68 -15.84 2.31
N ASP A 40 5.66 -16.22 3.15
CA ASP A 40 6.68 -15.27 3.62
C ASP A 40 7.47 -14.64 2.45
N GLU A 41 7.72 -15.43 1.40
CA GLU A 41 8.39 -14.98 0.16
C GLU A 41 7.52 -14.00 -0.62
N GLU A 42 6.24 -14.32 -0.85
CA GLU A 42 5.31 -13.43 -1.53
C GLU A 42 5.11 -12.13 -0.72
N LEU A 43 5.04 -12.21 0.61
CA LEU A 43 4.93 -11.03 1.47
C LEU A 43 6.19 -10.15 1.37
N GLN A 44 7.37 -10.75 1.34
CA GLN A 44 8.64 -10.04 1.16
C GLN A 44 8.71 -9.36 -0.20
N GLU A 45 8.36 -10.05 -1.28
CA GLU A 45 8.31 -9.47 -2.63
C GLU A 45 7.36 -8.27 -2.69
N ARG A 46 6.16 -8.40 -2.11
CA ARG A 46 5.20 -7.28 -2.06
C ARG A 46 5.72 -6.10 -1.25
N TYR A 47 6.39 -6.37 -0.13
CA TYR A 47 7.02 -5.35 0.68
C TYR A 47 8.12 -4.61 -0.09
N ASP A 48 9.01 -5.33 -0.76
CA ASP A 48 10.14 -4.75 -1.51
C ASP A 48 9.64 -3.85 -2.64
N VAL A 49 8.64 -4.30 -3.41
CA VAL A 49 8.00 -3.48 -4.45
C VAL A 49 7.41 -2.19 -3.88
N CYS A 50 6.75 -2.26 -2.72
CA CYS A 50 6.19 -1.06 -2.09
C CYS A 50 7.29 -0.10 -1.61
N VAL A 51 8.40 -0.61 -1.08
CA VAL A 51 9.54 0.20 -0.63
C VAL A 51 10.22 0.90 -1.81
N GLU A 52 10.47 0.21 -2.91
CA GLU A 52 11.04 0.80 -4.12
C GLU A 52 10.14 1.93 -4.65
N LEU A 53 8.83 1.70 -4.67
CA LEU A 53 7.87 2.70 -5.12
C LEU A 53 7.86 3.94 -4.20
N ILE A 54 7.97 3.76 -2.88
CA ILE A 54 8.11 4.89 -1.93
C ILE A 54 9.34 5.74 -2.29
N GLN A 55 10.49 5.11 -2.53
CA GLN A 55 11.73 5.82 -2.88
C GLN A 55 11.60 6.63 -4.17
N GLN A 56 10.84 6.13 -5.15
CA GLN A 56 10.55 6.84 -6.39
C GLN A 56 9.57 8.01 -6.20
N LEU A 57 8.61 7.87 -5.30
CA LEU A 57 7.54 8.87 -5.10
C LEU A 57 7.93 10.03 -4.17
N ILE A 58 8.86 9.82 -3.23
CA ILE A 58 9.40 10.90 -2.37
C ILE A 58 9.89 12.12 -3.18
N PRO A 59 10.80 11.99 -4.16
CA PRO A 59 11.26 13.13 -4.94
C PRO A 59 10.13 13.74 -5.79
N TYR A 60 9.17 12.92 -6.26
CA TYR A 60 7.98 13.43 -6.94
C TYR A 60 7.15 14.34 -6.03
N CYS A 61 6.90 13.93 -4.78
CA CYS A 61 6.18 14.73 -3.78
C CYS A 61 6.87 16.07 -3.49
N VAL A 62 8.19 16.04 -3.27
CA VAL A 62 9.00 17.24 -3.01
C VAL A 62 8.93 18.21 -4.19
N ASN A 63 9.10 17.71 -5.42
CA ASN A 63 8.98 18.53 -6.62
C ASN A 63 7.57 19.12 -6.76
N LYS A 64 6.51 18.34 -6.52
CA LYS A 64 5.13 18.84 -6.58
C LYS A 64 4.87 19.94 -5.55
N GLN A 65 5.38 19.82 -4.34
CA GLN A 65 5.26 20.85 -3.32
C GLN A 65 5.95 22.15 -3.74
N ARG A 66 7.18 22.06 -4.26
CA ARG A 66 7.93 23.22 -4.76
C ARG A 66 7.22 23.90 -5.93
N ASP A 67 6.75 23.10 -6.89
CA ASP A 67 6.18 23.60 -8.14
C ASP A 67 4.73 24.09 -7.95
N ASN A 68 4.05 23.70 -6.86
CA ASN A 68 2.66 24.08 -6.57
C ASN A 68 2.51 24.58 -5.11
N PRO A 69 2.99 25.79 -4.78
CA PRO A 69 2.98 26.30 -3.40
C PRO A 69 1.58 26.45 -2.77
N ALA A 70 0.53 26.51 -3.59
CA ALA A 70 -0.85 26.60 -3.14
C ALA A 70 -1.46 25.24 -2.73
N TRP A 71 -0.80 24.12 -3.05
CA TRP A 71 -1.30 22.79 -2.71
C TRP A 71 -0.88 22.42 -1.29
N THR A 72 -1.82 21.83 -0.55
CA THR A 72 -1.50 21.26 0.76
C THR A 72 -0.72 19.95 0.59
N THR A 73 -0.02 19.51 1.64
CA THR A 73 0.63 18.18 1.62
C THR A 73 -0.40 17.06 1.43
N ALA A 74 -1.61 17.21 1.98
CA ALA A 74 -2.72 16.28 1.75
C ALA A 74 -3.15 16.22 0.27
N ASP A 75 -3.20 17.36 -0.42
CA ASP A 75 -3.51 17.42 -1.86
C ASP A 75 -2.49 16.66 -2.71
N ILE A 76 -1.22 16.69 -2.31
CA ILE A 76 -0.14 15.95 -2.99
C ILE A 76 -0.28 14.46 -2.69
N LEU A 77 -0.46 14.08 -1.43
CA LEU A 77 -0.61 12.67 -1.02
C LEU A 77 -1.84 12.00 -1.66
N LEU A 78 -2.96 12.72 -1.80
CA LEU A 78 -4.14 12.21 -2.51
C LEU A 78 -3.84 11.93 -3.99
N ARG A 79 -3.16 12.85 -4.68
CA ARG A 79 -2.77 12.64 -6.08
C ARG A 79 -1.80 11.47 -6.25
N VAL A 80 -0.93 11.23 -5.28
CA VAL A 80 -0.06 10.05 -5.27
C VAL A 80 -0.90 8.78 -5.14
N ALA A 81 -1.85 8.74 -4.20
CA ALA A 81 -2.76 7.60 -4.04
C ALA A 81 -3.54 7.32 -5.34
N ASP A 82 -4.12 8.36 -5.95
CA ASP A 82 -4.86 8.26 -7.21
C ASP A 82 -3.95 7.82 -8.37
N GLY A 83 -2.72 8.32 -8.39
CA GLY A 83 -1.70 7.94 -9.36
C GLY A 83 -1.41 6.44 -9.29
N VAL A 84 -1.03 5.93 -8.11
CA VAL A 84 -0.72 4.50 -7.91
C VAL A 84 -1.95 3.63 -8.22
N THR A 85 -3.15 4.06 -7.82
CA THR A 85 -4.40 3.36 -8.13
C THR A 85 -4.65 3.27 -9.64
N SER A 86 -4.52 4.39 -10.36
CA SER A 86 -4.83 4.48 -11.80
C SER A 86 -3.82 3.77 -12.69
N GLN A 87 -2.56 3.62 -12.25
CA GLN A 87 -1.54 2.89 -12.99
C GLN A 87 -1.78 1.37 -13.03
N GLY A 88 -2.59 0.82 -12.12
CA GLY A 88 -2.96 -0.59 -12.15
C GLY A 88 -1.81 -1.57 -11.88
N TRP A 89 -0.75 -1.13 -11.18
CA TRP A 89 0.43 -1.95 -10.86
C TRP A 89 0.15 -3.11 -9.88
N GLY A 90 -1.10 -3.30 -9.47
CA GLY A 90 -1.52 -4.41 -8.61
C GLY A 90 -1.33 -4.15 -7.11
N GLN A 91 -1.14 -2.90 -6.69
CA GLN A 91 -1.14 -2.53 -5.27
C GLN A 91 -2.58 -2.52 -4.76
N THR A 92 -2.79 -3.17 -3.63
CA THR A 92 -4.08 -3.24 -2.96
C THR A 92 -4.36 -1.93 -2.22
N PRO A 93 -5.63 -1.59 -1.93
CA PRO A 93 -5.94 -0.37 -1.18
C PRO A 93 -5.16 -0.24 0.15
N PRO A 94 -5.01 -1.30 0.98
CA PRO A 94 -4.17 -1.23 2.18
C PRO A 94 -2.69 -0.94 1.90
N GLU A 95 -2.14 -1.42 0.78
CA GLU A 95 -0.74 -1.13 0.40
C GLU A 95 -0.57 0.29 -0.08
N ILE A 96 -1.51 0.80 -0.89
CA ILE A 96 -1.53 2.21 -1.29
C ILE A 96 -1.69 3.10 -0.05
N ASP A 97 -2.47 2.64 0.93
CA ASP A 97 -2.62 3.34 2.20
C ASP A 97 -1.31 3.40 2.97
N TRP A 98 -0.62 2.28 3.05
CA TRP A 98 0.68 2.15 3.69
C TRP A 98 1.77 2.97 2.98
N ILE A 99 1.87 2.89 1.65
CA ILE A 99 2.82 3.67 0.82
C ILE A 99 2.68 5.18 1.11
N VAL A 100 1.45 5.69 1.03
CA VAL A 100 1.18 7.12 1.23
C VAL A 100 1.44 7.54 2.68
N GLY A 101 1.14 6.67 3.65
CA GLY A 101 1.47 6.88 5.07
C GLY A 101 2.98 6.98 5.30
N ARG A 102 3.75 6.07 4.70
CA ARG A 102 5.22 6.07 4.80
C ARG A 102 5.84 7.30 4.15
N ILE A 103 5.38 7.70 2.97
CA ILE A 103 5.83 8.94 2.31
C ILE A 103 5.58 10.15 3.21
N ALA A 104 4.42 10.20 3.88
CA ALA A 104 4.12 11.28 4.82
C ALA A 104 5.10 11.29 5.99
N ASP A 105 5.40 10.14 6.59
CA ASP A 105 6.36 10.06 7.70
C ASP A 105 7.77 10.50 7.30
N GLU A 106 8.29 9.99 6.17
CA GLU A 106 9.63 10.31 5.66
C GLU A 106 9.79 11.80 5.33
N LEU A 107 8.70 12.45 4.91
CA LEU A 107 8.67 13.88 4.59
C LEU A 107 8.26 14.77 5.79
N GLY A 108 7.95 14.19 6.95
CA GLY A 108 7.47 14.92 8.12
C GLY A 108 6.08 15.56 7.92
N TRP A 109 5.25 15.00 7.05
CA TRP A 109 3.91 15.48 6.73
C TRP A 109 2.83 14.79 7.56
N PRO A 110 1.68 15.44 7.78
CA PRO A 110 0.53 14.76 8.36
C PRO A 110 0.06 13.61 7.46
N ARG A 111 -0.14 12.42 8.03
CA ARG A 111 -0.76 11.29 7.32
C ARG A 111 -2.19 11.64 6.91
N LEU A 112 -2.64 11.10 5.77
CA LEU A 112 -4.03 11.24 5.34
C LEU A 112 -4.97 10.60 6.38
N GLY A 113 -5.93 11.38 6.87
CA GLY A 113 -7.02 10.84 7.69
C GLY A 113 -7.99 10.01 6.85
N ILE A 114 -8.67 9.05 7.48
CA ILE A 114 -9.65 8.13 6.85
C ILE A 114 -10.68 8.89 5.99
N LYS A 115 -11.09 10.10 6.39
CA LYS A 115 -12.08 10.93 5.67
C LYS A 115 -11.56 11.52 4.34
N ALA A 116 -10.25 11.63 4.15
CA ALA A 116 -9.68 12.31 2.98
C ALA A 116 -9.78 11.48 1.69
N ARG A 117 -9.89 10.15 1.78
CA ARG A 117 -9.89 9.23 0.61
C ARG A 117 -11.27 8.78 0.11
N VAL A 118 -12.37 9.20 0.76
CA VAL A 118 -13.74 8.75 0.43
C VAL A 118 -14.49 9.84 -0.37
N ARG A 119 -13.81 10.55 -1.27
CA ARG A 119 -14.45 11.56 -2.14
C ARG A 119 -14.62 11.07 -3.55
#